data_AF-A0A2V9TBI6-F1
#
_entry.id   AF-A0A2V9TBI6-F1
#
_cell.length_a   1.000
_cell.length_b   1.000
_cell.length_c   1.000
_cell.angle_alpha   90.00
_cell.angle_beta   90.00
_cell.angle_gamma   90.00
#
_symmetry.space_group_name_H-M   'P 1'
#
loop_
_entity.id
_entity.type
_entity.pdbx_description
1 polymer ?
#
loop_
_entity_poly.entity_id
_entity_poly.type
_entity_poly.pdbx_seq_one_letter_code
_entity_poly.pdbx_strand_id
1 'polypeptide(L)' 'MPSDQNLLPEPEDSGVEPVFQCKDYAIDYARVRACFRSGEIRVMDSTGKIERTIPFSEADRKL' A
#
# COMPACT_ATOMS: atom_id res chain seq x y z
N MET A 1 31.72 2.18 -18.97
CA MET A 1 30.29 1.97 -19.29
C MET A 1 29.69 1.27 -18.08
N PRO A 2 29.12 1.97 -17.09
CA PRO A 2 28.38 1.29 -16.04
C PRO A 2 27.00 0.91 -16.58
N SER A 3 26.56 -0.27 -16.16
CA SER A 3 25.38 -0.96 -16.64
C SER A 3 24.11 -0.36 -16.05
N ASP A 4 23.29 0.25 -16.89
CA ASP A 4 21.91 0.64 -16.57
C ASP A 4 21.00 -0.60 -16.61
N GLN A 5 21.07 -1.45 -15.60
CA GLN A 5 20.10 -2.53 -15.41
C GLN A 5 19.53 -2.48 -14.00
N ASN A 6 18.22 -2.26 -13.94
CA ASN A 6 17.31 -2.26 -12.77
C ASN A 6 16.89 -0.90 -12.19
N LEU A 7 16.61 0.10 -13.03
CA LEU A 7 15.64 1.13 -12.63
C LEU A 7 14.24 0.62 -13.01
N LEU A 8 13.41 0.40 -11.98
CA LEU A 8 11.96 0.31 -12.18
C LEU A 8 11.49 1.58 -12.90
N PRO A 9 10.47 1.52 -13.77
CA PRO A 9 10.00 2.72 -14.45
C PRO A 9 9.65 3.78 -13.42
N GLU A 10 10.30 4.94 -13.53
CA GLU A 10 10.04 6.11 -12.70
C GLU A 10 8.54 6.41 -12.77
N PRO A 11 7.85 6.59 -11.63
CA PRO A 11 6.43 6.88 -11.63
C PRO A 11 6.20 8.16 -12.43
N GLU A 12 5.40 8.07 -13.49
CA GLU A 12 5.17 9.20 -14.36
C GLU A 12 4.63 10.39 -13.56
N ASP A 13 5.31 11.51 -13.78
CA ASP A 13 5.31 12.76 -13.05
C ASP A 13 3.90 13.28 -12.71
N SER A 14 3.42 12.91 -11.52
CA SER A 14 2.23 13.53 -10.93
C SER A 14 2.59 14.75 -10.07
N GLY A 15 3.89 15.13 -10.00
CA GLY A 15 4.42 16.12 -9.06
C GLY A 15 4.27 15.73 -7.58
N VAL A 16 3.72 14.55 -7.28
CA VAL A 16 3.53 14.03 -5.93
C VAL A 16 4.44 12.83 -5.73
N GLU A 17 5.41 12.97 -4.84
CA GLU A 17 6.28 11.86 -4.46
C GLU A 17 5.50 10.84 -3.61
N PRO A 18 5.66 9.54 -3.88
CA PRO A 18 5.05 8.51 -3.06
C PRO A 18 5.62 8.54 -1.64
N VAL A 19 4.75 8.71 -0.65
CA VAL A 19 5.13 8.71 0.78
C VAL A 19 5.71 7.37 1.21
N PHE A 20 5.33 6.27 0.55
CA PHE A 20 5.79 4.92 0.85
C PHE A 20 6.53 4.33 -0.35
N GLN A 21 7.71 3.78 -0.10
CA GLN A 21 8.57 3.18 -1.13
C GLN A 21 8.05 1.81 -1.63
N CYS A 22 7.16 1.16 -0.87
CA CYS A 22 6.53 -0.09 -1.29
C CYS A 22 5.10 -0.22 -0.77
N LYS A 23 4.33 -1.09 -1.44
CA LYS A 23 2.91 -1.35 -1.16
C LYS A 23 2.68 -1.92 0.25
N ASP A 24 3.56 -2.79 0.73
CA ASP A 24 3.40 -3.44 2.03
C ASP A 24 3.50 -2.42 3.18
N TYR A 25 4.42 -1.46 3.10
CA TYR A 25 4.50 -0.38 4.09
C TYR A 25 3.24 0.50 4.13
N ALA A 26 2.65 0.80 2.97
CA ALA A 26 1.40 1.55 2.92
C ALA A 26 0.23 0.76 3.55
N ILE A 27 0.17 -0.56 3.29
CA ILE A 27 -0.84 -1.45 3.87
C ILE A 27 -0.67 -1.54 5.39
N ASP A 28 0.54 -1.75 5.88
CA ASP A 28 0.80 -1.85 7.33
C ASP A 28 0.51 -0.53 8.04
N TYR A 29 0.85 0.60 7.43
CA TYR A 29 0.46 1.91 7.93
C TYR A 29 -1.07 2.04 8.04
N ALA A 30 -1.80 1.69 6.99
CA ALA A 30 -3.27 1.73 6.99
C ALA A 30 -3.87 0.81 8.07
N ARG A 31 -3.31 -0.39 8.26
CA ARG A 31 -3.73 -1.33 9.32
C ARG A 31 -3.52 -0.74 10.71
N VAL A 32 -2.36 -0.14 10.99
CA VAL A 32 -2.09 0.50 12.29
C VAL A 32 -3.03 1.68 12.53
N ARG A 33 -3.35 2.47 11.49
CA ARG A 33 -4.30 3.59 11.62
C ARG A 33 -5.73 3.14 11.82
N ALA A 34 -6.09 1.97 11.31
CA ALA A 34 -7.43 1.40 11.39
C ALA A 34 -7.66 0.50 12.61
N CYS A 35 -6.63 0.23 13.42
CA CYS A 35 -6.64 -0.82 14.46
C CYS A 35 -7.65 -0.63 15.61
N PHE A 36 -8.25 0.55 15.75
CA PHE A 36 -9.29 0.85 16.76
C PHE A 36 -10.71 0.78 16.19
N ARG A 37 -10.88 0.18 15.01
CA ARG A 37 -12.15 0.10 14.31
C ARG A 37 -12.32 -1.30 13.71
N SER A 38 -13.54 -1.60 13.28
CA SER A 38 -13.82 -2.72 12.39
C SER A 38 -14.08 -2.22 10.98
N GLY A 39 -13.59 -2.93 9.97
CA GLY A 39 -13.79 -2.57 8.57
C GLY A 39 -12.93 -3.39 7.62
N GLU A 40 -12.64 -2.83 6.46
CA GLU A 40 -11.78 -3.46 5.46
C GLU A 40 -10.89 -2.44 4.74
N ILE A 41 -9.67 -2.86 4.42
CA ILE A 41 -8.76 -2.14 3.53
C ILE A 41 -8.89 -2.77 2.15
N ARG A 42 -9.32 -1.98 1.16
CA ARG A 42 -9.40 -2.40 -0.24
C ARG A 42 -8.17 -1.91 -0.98
N VAL A 43 -7.40 -2.84 -1.53
CA VAL A 43 -6.24 -2.59 -2.38
C VAL A 43 -6.71 -2.65 -3.82
N MET A 44 -6.48 -1.58 -4.56
CA MET A 44 -6.86 -1.45 -5.96
C MET A 44 -5.62 -1.52 -6.85
N ASP A 45 -5.78 -2.09 -8.04
CA ASP A 45 -4.76 -2.02 -9.09
C ASP A 45 -4.80 -0.66 -9.82
N SER A 46 -3.90 -0.45 -10.77
CA SER A 46 -3.83 0.79 -11.56
C SER A 46 -5.06 1.03 -12.44
N THR A 47 -5.90 0.01 -12.67
CA THR A 47 -7.16 0.13 -13.41
C THR A 47 -8.34 0.52 -12.50
N GLY A 48 -8.09 0.59 -11.18
CA GLY A 48 -9.11 0.85 -10.17
C GLY A 48 -9.93 -0.40 -9.81
N LYS A 49 -9.50 -1.59 -10.19
CA LYS A 49 -10.16 -2.83 -9.78
C LYS A 49 -9.61 -3.28 -8.43
N ILE A 50 -10.48 -3.84 -7.58
CA ILE A 50 -10.07 -4.42 -6.30
C ILE A 50 -9.23 -5.68 -6.58
N GLU A 51 -7.96 -5.61 -6.20
CA GLU A 51 -7.01 -6.72 -6.26
C GLU A 51 -7.08 -7.55 -4.98
N ARG A 52 -7.23 -6.89 -3.83
CA ARG A 52 -7.23 -7.54 -2.51
C ARG A 52 -8.09 -6.78 -1.51
N THR A 53 -8.84 -7.52 -0.69
CA THR A 53 -9.55 -6.98 0.47
C THR A 53 -8.96 -7.56 1.75
N ILE A 54 -8.59 -6.70 2.69
CA ILE A 54 -8.02 -7.08 3.98
C ILE A 54 -9.02 -6.65 5.07
N PRO A 55 -9.83 -7.57 5.62
CA PRO A 55 -10.69 -7.24 6.75
C PRO A 55 -9.83 -6.95 7.99
N PHE A 56 -10.33 -6.07 8.84
CA PHE A 56 -9.75 -5.80 10.16
C PHE A 56 -10.87 -5.63 11.18
N SER A 57 -10.68 -6.18 12.37
CA SER A 57 -11.60 -6.05 13.48
C SER A 57 -10.84 -5.85 14.80
N GLU A 58 -11.53 -5.36 15.83
CA GLU A 58 -10.94 -5.24 17.18
C GLU A 58 -10.41 -6.59 17.70
N ALA A 59 -11.02 -7.71 17.27
CA ALA A 59 -10.63 -9.06 17.66
C ALA A 59 -9.26 -9.48 17.12
N ASP A 60 -8.77 -8.85 16.04
CA ASP A 60 -7.47 -9.16 15.43
C ASP A 60 -6.30 -8.46 16.15
N ARG A 61 -6.60 -7.69 17.20
CA ARG A 61 -5.59 -7.05 18.04
C ARG A 61 -4.82 -8.10 18.83
N LYS A 62 -3.56 -8.31 18.49
CA LYS A 62 -2.59 -8.91 19.43
C LYS A 62 -2.30 -7.86 20.51
N LEU A 63 -2.75 -8.13 21.73
CA LEU A 63 -2.38 -7.39 22.94
C LEU A 63 -0.91 -7.60 23.28
#